data_AF-A0A7C1AQI7-F1
#
_entry.id   AF-A0A7C1AQI7-F1
#
_cell.length_a   1.000
_cell.length_b   1.000
_cell.length_c   1.000
_cell.angle_alpha   90.00
_cell.angle_beta   90.00
_cell.angle_gamma   90.00
#
_symmetry.space_group_name_H-M   'P 1'
#
loop_
_entity.id
_entity.type
_entity.pdbx_description
1 polymer ?
#
loop_
_entity_poly.entity_id
_entity_poly.type
_entity_poly.pdbx_seq_one_letter_code
_entity_poly.pdbx_strand_id
1 'polypeptide(L)'
;MTRTSGFSARAAVEVDVVHIDGVLLDEGHEMVFTFHIPDSKEGERLGFGGWFYSSGDIETEVIGSPGRNVLTTNPSPDWNKVGSQWVAEADPTQHVELHLRARSDTTIAVFGLQCGIIEHEYLTTARPELLPNMWNYAPEGNFYVDARTGKVTLEADQNLARISDVAVLHLKSCNRCGRFLPVNVNNERAHLSFSNHCVADHRRPCQHSGFGRIREKDSDRIFDLEYGFQLECRFCKKFEVNAAHNPQRSTAQMKEDAQRRRSFELLMEHLYEGSDQLRYRHQTGGELADDIYARFDGRCFKCETPLSSPADMHLDHTRPLALLWPLDETATSLCGTCNSSKRDRPPIDFYSEDELRDLSDITGIPLDVLKDPSPNLEVLELLRTRATWFFEEFLQLPELQEVRDGKRTSELLLKALDKALQRTPGGAPFTMDDLRRDE
;
A
#
# COMPACT_ATOMS: atom_id res chain seq x y z
N MET A 1 -11.20 -31.76 -2.00
CA MET A 1 -9.97 -32.21 -1.32
C MET A 1 -9.53 -31.10 -0.37
N THR A 2 -9.49 -31.42 0.90
CA THR A 2 -9.19 -30.51 2.02
C THR A 2 -7.75 -30.00 1.96
N ARG A 3 -7.59 -28.69 2.15
CA ARG A 3 -6.33 -27.95 2.29
C ARG A 3 -5.47 -28.57 3.40
N THR A 4 -4.47 -29.38 3.05
CA THR A 4 -3.40 -29.78 3.97
C THR A 4 -2.19 -28.88 3.76
N SER A 5 -2.27 -27.65 4.27
CA SER A 5 -1.08 -26.85 4.56
C SER A 5 -0.49 -27.39 5.86
N GLY A 6 0.59 -28.18 5.79
CA GLY A 6 1.13 -29.03 6.86
C GLY A 6 1.69 -28.35 8.11
N PHE A 7 0.98 -27.41 8.74
CA PHE A 7 1.28 -26.92 10.08
C PHE A 7 -0.03 -26.75 10.86
N SER A 8 -0.01 -27.09 12.15
CA SER A 8 -1.14 -26.97 13.07
C SER A 8 -1.56 -25.52 13.23
N ALA A 9 -2.73 -25.16 12.69
CA ALA A 9 -3.37 -23.88 12.98
C ALA A 9 -3.53 -23.74 14.51
N ARG A 10 -3.14 -22.60 15.08
CA ARG A 10 -3.52 -22.27 16.46
C ARG A 10 -5.04 -21.99 16.49
N ALA A 11 -5.68 -22.32 17.61
CA ALA A 11 -7.13 -22.32 17.70
C ALA A 11 -7.76 -20.91 17.86
N ALA A 12 -6.98 -19.87 18.18
CA ALA A 12 -7.48 -18.50 18.30
C ALA A 12 -6.42 -17.46 17.90
N VAL A 13 -6.87 -16.42 17.19
CA VAL A 13 -6.09 -15.20 16.93
C VAL A 13 -6.38 -14.20 18.04
N GLU A 14 -5.35 -13.54 18.53
CA GLU A 14 -5.39 -12.64 19.70
C GLU A 14 -4.60 -11.37 19.40
N VAL A 15 -4.89 -10.30 20.16
CA VAL A 15 -4.11 -9.07 20.18
C VAL A 15 -3.50 -8.89 21.58
N ASP A 16 -2.18 -8.75 21.65
CA ASP A 16 -1.47 -8.32 22.87
C ASP A 16 -1.29 -6.80 22.82
N VAL A 17 -1.35 -6.14 23.97
CA VAL A 17 -1.23 -4.68 24.09
C VAL A 17 -0.03 -4.38 24.96
N VAL A 18 0.94 -3.66 24.38
CA VAL A 18 2.21 -3.35 25.04
C VAL A 18 2.38 -1.85 25.13
N HIS A 19 2.72 -1.36 26.31
CA HIS A 19 3.11 0.03 26.51
C HIS A 19 4.63 0.14 26.31
N ILE A 20 5.05 1.12 25.52
CA ILE A 20 6.44 1.30 25.11
C ILE A 20 6.94 2.64 25.63
N ASP A 21 8.04 2.59 26.37
CA ASP A 21 8.82 3.76 26.77
C ASP A 21 9.50 4.39 25.55
N GLY A 22 9.76 5.69 25.64
CA GLY A 22 10.43 6.43 24.59
C GLY A 22 11.36 7.50 25.11
N VAL A 23 11.72 8.39 24.21
CA VAL A 23 12.59 9.53 24.46
C VAL A 23 11.99 10.79 23.89
N LEU A 24 12.26 11.94 24.52
CA LEU A 24 12.00 13.24 23.90
C LEU A 24 13.12 13.59 22.90
N LEU A 25 12.71 14.00 21.71
CA LEU A 25 13.55 14.61 20.69
C LEU A 25 13.04 16.03 20.44
N ASP A 26 13.87 17.03 20.70
CA ASP A 26 13.46 18.44 20.60
C ASP A 26 13.47 18.87 19.13
N GLU A 27 12.67 19.88 18.77
CA GLU A 27 12.63 20.43 17.41
C GLU A 27 14.05 20.73 16.87
N GLY A 28 14.31 20.30 15.63
CA GLY A 28 15.57 20.50 14.92
C GLY A 28 16.67 19.49 15.25
N HIS A 29 16.48 18.64 16.27
CA HIS A 29 17.46 17.62 16.66
C HIS A 29 17.23 16.29 15.95
N GLU A 30 18.29 15.48 15.92
CA GLU A 30 18.32 14.20 15.20
C GLU A 30 18.77 13.05 16.11
N MET A 31 18.14 11.90 15.89
CA MET A 31 18.61 10.63 16.39
C MET A 31 18.90 9.66 15.24
N VAL A 32 20.02 8.95 15.34
CA VAL A 32 20.52 8.03 14.32
C VAL A 32 20.63 6.62 14.91
N PHE A 33 19.92 5.68 14.31
CA PHE A 33 20.08 4.26 14.60
C PHE A 33 20.99 3.61 13.57
N THR A 34 22.17 3.16 13.99
CA THR A 34 23.10 2.44 13.12
C THR A 34 22.93 0.93 13.31
N PHE A 35 22.53 0.25 12.24
CA PHE A 35 22.45 -1.20 12.13
C PHE A 35 23.82 -1.73 11.67
N HIS A 36 24.56 -2.34 12.58
CA HIS A 36 25.84 -3.00 12.32
C HIS A 36 25.57 -4.41 11.81
N ILE A 37 25.67 -4.60 10.50
CA ILE A 37 25.45 -5.89 9.84
C ILE A 37 26.69 -6.75 10.08
N PRO A 38 26.54 -8.00 10.57
CA PRO A 38 27.66 -8.88 10.81
C PRO A 38 28.30 -9.36 9.51
N ASP A 39 29.54 -9.81 9.58
CA ASP A 39 30.25 -10.37 8.43
C ASP A 39 29.44 -11.49 7.76
N SER A 40 29.32 -11.36 6.44
CA SER A 40 28.52 -12.23 5.60
C SER A 40 29.29 -12.70 4.38
N LYS A 41 28.85 -13.82 3.82
CA LYS A 41 29.37 -14.35 2.55
C LYS A 41 28.47 -13.91 1.41
N GLU A 42 29.05 -13.76 0.23
CA GLU A 42 28.30 -13.56 -1.01
C GLU A 42 27.19 -14.62 -1.15
N GLY A 43 25.98 -14.17 -1.51
CA GLY A 43 24.80 -15.03 -1.62
C GLY A 43 24.04 -15.25 -0.32
N GLU A 44 24.60 -14.89 0.86
CA GLU A 44 23.84 -14.87 2.10
C GLU A 44 22.80 -13.76 2.07
N ARG A 45 21.71 -13.96 2.80
CA ARG A 45 20.62 -13.00 2.82
C ARG A 45 20.72 -12.14 4.07
N LEU A 46 20.68 -10.83 3.86
CA LEU A 46 20.84 -9.82 4.90
C LEU A 46 19.58 -9.00 5.04
N GLY A 47 19.41 -8.38 6.20
CA GLY A 47 18.40 -7.35 6.37
C GLY A 47 18.53 -6.60 7.68
N PHE A 48 17.76 -5.52 7.77
CA PHE A 48 17.56 -4.72 8.96
C PHE A 48 16.11 -4.31 9.04
N GLY A 49 15.68 -3.85 10.19
CA GLY A 49 14.42 -3.15 10.34
C GLY A 49 13.83 -3.27 11.73
N GLY A 50 12.65 -2.69 11.86
CA GLY A 50 11.81 -2.75 13.04
C GLY A 50 10.70 -1.72 12.92
N TRP A 51 10.17 -1.31 14.06
CA TRP A 51 9.04 -0.40 14.13
C TRP A 51 9.37 0.79 15.00
N PHE A 52 8.81 1.94 14.68
CA PHE A 52 8.99 3.16 15.46
C PHE A 52 7.68 3.95 15.52
N TYR A 53 7.59 4.82 16.52
CA TYR A 53 6.47 5.72 16.75
C TYR A 53 7.02 7.13 16.93
N SER A 54 6.30 8.14 16.44
CA SER A 54 6.52 9.54 16.77
C SER A 54 5.19 10.19 17.18
N SER A 55 5.21 11.03 18.21
CA SER A 55 4.02 11.79 18.63
C SER A 55 3.76 13.02 17.74
N GLY A 56 4.83 13.57 17.17
CA GLY A 56 4.82 14.73 16.28
C GLY A 56 5.48 14.43 14.93
N ASP A 57 5.70 15.49 14.17
CA ASP A 57 6.26 15.43 12.82
C ASP A 57 7.77 15.16 12.85
N ILE A 58 8.20 14.23 11.98
CA ILE A 58 9.59 13.80 11.84
C ILE A 58 9.95 13.59 10.38
N GLU A 59 11.14 14.04 10.02
CA GLU A 59 11.81 13.66 8.79
C GLU A 59 12.55 12.33 9.02
N THR A 60 12.38 11.39 8.09
CA THR A 60 12.99 10.06 8.22
C THR A 60 13.78 9.70 6.97
N GLU A 61 15.02 9.25 7.14
CA GLU A 61 15.90 8.86 6.05
C GLU A 61 16.62 7.54 6.36
N VAL A 62 16.85 6.72 5.33
CA VAL A 62 17.67 5.50 5.43
C VAL A 62 18.89 5.63 4.55
N ILE A 63 20.08 5.56 5.15
CA ILE A 63 21.38 5.71 4.47
C ILE A 63 22.14 4.39 4.50
N GLY A 64 22.89 4.10 3.43
CA GLY A 64 23.79 2.94 3.35
C GLY A 64 23.12 1.61 2.98
N SER A 65 21.78 1.53 2.96
CA SER A 65 21.08 0.32 2.52
C SER A 65 21.31 0.06 1.01
N PRO A 66 21.77 -1.14 0.61
CA PRO A 66 22.09 -1.45 -0.79
C PRO A 66 20.87 -1.76 -1.65
N GLY A 67 19.67 -1.75 -1.07
CA GLY A 67 18.44 -2.15 -1.72
C GLY A 67 17.26 -1.22 -1.47
N ARG A 68 16.10 -1.62 -1.98
CA ARG A 68 14.84 -0.92 -1.71
C ARG A 68 14.50 -1.06 -0.23
N ASN A 69 14.04 0.03 0.38
CA ASN A 69 13.61 0.04 1.77
C ASN A 69 12.10 0.16 1.85
N VAL A 70 11.52 -0.47 2.88
CA VAL A 70 10.24 -0.04 3.41
C VAL A 70 10.54 1.05 4.43
N LEU A 71 9.85 2.16 4.32
CA LEU A 71 9.81 3.23 5.30
C LEU A 71 8.40 3.84 5.25
N THR A 72 7.71 3.87 6.39
CA THR A 72 6.39 4.49 6.49
C THR A 72 6.43 5.72 7.38
N THR A 73 5.54 6.67 7.11
CA THR A 73 5.39 7.96 7.81
C THR A 73 3.92 8.20 8.16
N ASN A 74 3.38 7.35 9.02
CA ASN A 74 2.04 7.42 9.58
C ASN A 74 2.06 8.40 10.77
N PRO A 75 1.03 9.24 10.90
CA PRO A 75 0.89 10.14 12.05
C PRO A 75 0.52 9.37 13.32
N SER A 76 0.84 9.96 14.48
CA SER A 76 0.34 9.51 15.77
C SER A 76 -1.19 9.36 15.77
N PRO A 77 -1.76 8.32 16.39
CA PRO A 77 -1.13 7.32 17.27
C PRO A 77 -0.59 6.07 16.54
N ASP A 78 -0.53 6.07 15.21
CA ASP A 78 -0.16 4.89 14.44
C ASP A 78 1.35 4.72 14.36
N TRP A 79 1.79 3.46 14.43
CA TRP A 79 3.19 3.09 14.34
C TRP A 79 3.65 3.05 12.89
N ASN A 80 4.96 3.18 12.74
CA ASN A 80 5.70 3.10 11.50
C ASN A 80 6.56 1.85 11.44
N LYS A 81 6.95 1.48 10.23
CA LYS A 81 7.93 0.43 10.02
C LYS A 81 9.02 0.85 9.05
N VAL A 82 10.20 0.34 9.32
CA VAL A 82 11.40 0.51 8.51
C VAL A 82 12.05 -0.84 8.31
N GLY A 83 12.65 -1.06 7.15
CA GLY A 83 13.54 -2.19 6.95
C GLY A 83 13.77 -2.54 5.49
N SER A 84 14.66 -3.49 5.31
CA SER A 84 14.94 -4.10 4.01
C SER A 84 15.47 -5.51 4.17
N GLN A 85 15.55 -6.19 3.02
CA GLN A 85 16.12 -7.51 2.87
C GLN A 85 16.75 -7.61 1.48
N TRP A 86 18.02 -8.02 1.42
CA TRP A 86 18.78 -8.18 0.17
C TRP A 86 19.67 -9.43 0.22
N VAL A 87 20.38 -9.69 -0.87
CA VAL A 87 21.39 -10.75 -0.96
C VAL A 87 22.76 -10.08 -0.94
N ALA A 88 23.66 -10.55 -0.09
CA ALA A 88 25.01 -10.05 0.06
C ALA A 88 25.80 -10.20 -1.25
N GLU A 89 26.48 -9.12 -1.63
CA GLU A 89 27.45 -9.09 -2.72
C GLU A 89 28.86 -9.40 -2.18
N ALA A 90 29.88 -9.37 -3.04
CA ALA A 90 31.26 -9.67 -2.66
C ALA A 90 31.85 -8.69 -1.63
N ASP A 91 31.38 -7.43 -1.62
CA ASP A 91 31.72 -6.40 -0.61
C ASP A 91 30.43 -5.93 0.08
N PRO A 92 29.98 -6.64 1.14
CA PRO A 92 28.68 -6.39 1.73
C PRO A 92 28.68 -5.11 2.56
N THR A 93 27.60 -4.34 2.45
CA THR A 93 27.29 -3.22 3.37
C THR A 93 27.44 -3.67 4.83
N GLN A 94 28.33 -3.00 5.56
CA GLN A 94 28.56 -3.27 6.98
C GLN A 94 27.65 -2.44 7.91
N HIS A 95 27.17 -1.29 7.44
CA HIS A 95 26.35 -0.38 8.24
C HIS A 95 25.19 0.19 7.43
N VAL A 96 24.02 0.23 8.05
CA VAL A 96 22.85 0.96 7.55
C VAL A 96 22.40 1.92 8.64
N GLU A 97 22.02 3.14 8.28
CA GLU A 97 21.61 4.17 9.23
C GLU A 97 20.15 4.55 9.00
N LEU A 98 19.41 4.72 10.08
CA LEU A 98 18.08 5.33 10.10
C LEU A 98 18.18 6.64 10.86
N HIS A 99 17.96 7.74 10.15
CA HIS A 99 17.90 9.08 10.71
C HIS A 99 16.45 9.44 11.00
N LEU A 100 16.18 9.91 12.21
CA LEU A 100 14.90 10.48 12.61
C LEU A 100 15.18 11.91 13.10
N ARG A 101 14.73 12.92 12.35
CA ARG A 101 14.91 14.33 12.68
C ARG A 101 13.57 14.96 13.05
N ALA A 102 13.52 15.58 14.23
CA ALA A 102 12.32 16.22 14.73
C ALA A 102 12.04 17.54 13.99
N ARG A 103 10.84 17.67 13.42
CA ARG A 103 10.31 18.95 12.91
C ARG A 103 9.53 19.72 13.97
N SER A 104 9.26 19.08 15.10
CA SER A 104 8.60 19.62 16.30
C SER A 104 9.02 18.77 17.49
N ASP A 105 8.92 19.31 18.72
CA ASP A 105 9.15 18.52 19.93
C ASP A 105 8.29 17.24 19.92
N THR A 106 8.96 16.09 19.95
CA THR A 106 8.31 14.81 19.66
C THR A 106 8.86 13.71 20.55
N THR A 107 7.99 12.81 21.01
CA THR A 107 8.43 11.58 21.67
C THR A 107 8.62 10.48 20.65
N ILE A 108 9.77 9.82 20.69
CA ILE A 108 10.10 8.67 19.84
C ILE A 108 10.12 7.39 20.66
N ALA A 109 9.43 6.37 20.19
CA ALA A 109 9.53 5.01 20.69
C ALA A 109 9.93 4.05 19.58
N VAL A 110 10.68 3.01 19.92
CA VAL A 110 11.13 1.99 18.96
C VAL A 110 10.83 0.59 19.48
N PHE A 111 10.52 -0.32 18.56
CA PHE A 111 10.21 -1.70 18.88
C PHE A 111 10.90 -2.63 17.89
N GLY A 112 11.64 -3.61 18.40
CA GLY A 112 12.21 -4.69 17.60
C GLY A 112 13.20 -4.25 16.51
N LEU A 113 13.96 -3.16 16.72
CA LEU A 113 15.04 -2.79 15.80
C LEU A 113 16.13 -3.86 15.83
N GLN A 114 16.32 -4.54 14.71
CA GLN A 114 17.28 -5.61 14.56
C GLN A 114 17.90 -5.59 13.17
N CYS A 115 19.05 -6.26 13.04
CA CYS A 115 19.69 -6.52 11.77
C CYS A 115 20.47 -7.83 11.82
N GLY A 116 20.90 -8.33 10.68
CA GLY A 116 21.71 -9.53 10.62
C GLY A 116 21.41 -10.40 9.41
N ILE A 117 21.83 -11.66 9.54
CA ILE A 117 21.63 -12.66 8.52
C ILE A 117 20.27 -13.32 8.70
N ILE A 118 19.54 -13.42 7.59
CA ILE A 118 18.17 -13.90 7.55
C ILE A 118 18.14 -15.29 6.94
N GLU A 119 17.59 -16.23 7.68
CA GLU A 119 17.35 -17.59 7.20
C GLU A 119 15.92 -18.03 7.53
N HIS A 120 15.25 -18.59 6.53
CA HIS A 120 13.96 -19.22 6.68
C HIS A 120 13.78 -20.24 5.56
N GLU A 121 13.09 -21.35 5.82
CA GLU A 121 12.86 -22.41 4.82
C GLU A 121 12.27 -21.86 3.51
N TYR A 122 11.23 -21.03 3.57
CA TYR A 122 10.69 -20.40 2.35
C TYR A 122 11.69 -19.52 1.58
N LEU A 123 12.73 -19.00 2.20
CA LEU A 123 13.71 -18.17 1.51
C LEU A 123 14.78 -19.00 0.79
N THR A 124 14.88 -20.29 1.13
CA THR A 124 15.79 -21.24 0.49
C THR A 124 15.08 -22.17 -0.49
N THR A 125 13.81 -22.54 -0.22
CA THR A 125 13.07 -23.55 -1.00
C THR A 125 12.03 -22.97 -1.95
N ALA A 126 11.63 -21.70 -1.78
CA ALA A 126 10.61 -21.11 -2.65
C ALA A 126 11.10 -20.94 -4.09
N ARG A 127 10.15 -20.95 -5.01
CA ARG A 127 10.41 -20.65 -6.42
C ARG A 127 11.02 -19.24 -6.57
N PRO A 128 12.04 -19.05 -7.42
CA PRO A 128 12.77 -17.79 -7.53
C PRO A 128 11.88 -16.56 -7.77
N GLU A 129 10.77 -16.70 -8.49
CA GLU A 129 9.87 -15.58 -8.83
C GLU A 129 9.16 -14.99 -7.60
N LEU A 130 9.16 -15.70 -6.47
CA LEU A 130 8.60 -15.21 -5.21
C LEU A 130 9.58 -14.33 -4.43
N LEU A 131 10.88 -14.36 -4.72
CA LEU A 131 11.92 -13.72 -3.91
C LEU A 131 12.26 -12.24 -4.23
N PRO A 132 12.00 -11.66 -5.42
CA PRO A 132 12.51 -10.32 -5.76
C PRO A 132 12.01 -9.18 -4.86
N ASN A 133 10.81 -9.30 -4.28
CA ASN A 133 10.19 -8.24 -3.49
C ASN A 133 10.20 -8.50 -1.99
N MET A 134 11.13 -9.32 -1.50
CA MET A 134 11.19 -9.67 -0.09
C MET A 134 11.44 -8.49 0.84
N TRP A 135 12.15 -7.45 0.38
CA TRP A 135 12.31 -6.19 1.10
C TRP A 135 10.97 -5.58 1.57
N ASN A 136 9.88 -5.74 0.81
CA ASN A 136 8.55 -5.20 1.15
C ASN A 136 7.86 -5.94 2.32
N TYR A 137 8.41 -7.08 2.73
CA TYR A 137 7.95 -7.85 3.89
C TYR A 137 8.83 -7.59 5.11
N ALA A 138 9.84 -6.71 5.02
CA ALA A 138 10.56 -6.25 6.19
C ALA A 138 9.67 -5.33 7.06
N PRO A 139 9.88 -5.32 8.38
CA PRO A 139 10.78 -6.21 9.12
C PRO A 139 10.17 -7.60 9.43
N GLU A 140 8.87 -7.83 9.22
CA GLU A 140 8.21 -9.08 9.62
C GLU A 140 8.74 -10.35 8.92
N GLY A 141 9.37 -10.21 7.75
CA GLY A 141 10.00 -11.27 6.98
C GLY A 141 11.46 -11.53 7.33
N ASN A 142 12.03 -10.73 8.24
CA ASN A 142 13.44 -10.84 8.63
C ASN A 142 13.57 -11.83 9.78
N PHE A 143 13.70 -13.11 9.45
CA PHE A 143 13.98 -14.18 10.41
C PHE A 143 15.48 -14.25 10.66
N TYR A 144 15.95 -13.44 11.61
CA TYR A 144 17.36 -13.40 11.97
C TYR A 144 17.84 -14.72 12.56
N VAL A 145 19.04 -15.13 12.17
CA VAL A 145 19.75 -16.24 12.82
C VAL A 145 20.32 -15.72 14.14
N ASP A 146 19.91 -16.29 15.28
CA ASP A 146 20.29 -15.80 16.62
C ASP A 146 21.80 -15.58 16.76
N ALA A 147 22.62 -16.55 16.35
CA ALA A 147 24.09 -16.47 16.43
C ALA A 147 24.74 -15.48 15.44
N ARG A 148 23.96 -14.93 14.50
CA ARG A 148 24.41 -14.00 13.46
C ARG A 148 23.48 -12.78 13.36
N THR A 149 22.91 -12.40 14.49
CA THR A 149 22.22 -11.12 14.65
C THR A 149 23.27 -10.03 14.81
N GLY A 150 23.09 -8.92 14.11
CA GLY A 150 23.93 -7.74 14.21
C GLY A 150 23.67 -6.93 15.49
N LYS A 151 24.26 -5.75 15.56
CA LYS A 151 24.10 -4.81 16.67
C LYS A 151 23.39 -3.56 16.19
N VAL A 152 22.51 -2.99 17.01
CA VAL A 152 21.96 -1.64 16.76
C VAL A 152 22.55 -0.69 17.80
N THR A 153 23.09 0.43 17.36
CA THR A 153 23.52 1.54 18.22
C THR A 153 22.66 2.76 17.97
N LEU A 154 22.55 3.63 18.97
CA LEU A 154 21.82 4.88 18.91
C LEU A 154 22.79 6.01 19.23
N GLU A 155 22.84 6.99 18.34
CA GLU A 155 23.49 8.28 18.55
C GLU A 155 22.45 9.38 18.43
N ALA A 156 22.59 10.45 19.20
CA ALA A 156 21.73 11.62 19.10
C ALA A 156 22.58 12.86 19.34
N ASP A 157 22.23 13.96 18.67
CA ASP A 157 22.88 15.27 18.87
C ASP A 157 22.43 15.98 20.15
N GLN A 158 21.56 15.34 20.92
CA GLN A 158 21.10 15.78 22.24
C GLN A 158 21.11 14.68 23.30
N ASN A 159 20.97 15.12 24.56
CA ASN A 159 20.70 14.21 25.67
C ASN A 159 19.24 13.77 25.63
N LEU A 160 19.01 12.48 25.44
CA LEU A 160 17.66 11.92 25.35
C LEU A 160 17.04 11.69 26.74
N ALA A 161 16.03 12.49 27.08
CA ALA A 161 15.23 12.28 28.28
C ALA A 161 14.27 11.10 28.07
N ARG A 162 14.35 10.08 28.93
CA ARG A 162 13.43 8.93 28.88
C ARG A 162 12.05 9.33 29.41
N ILE A 163 11.02 8.93 28.68
CA ILE A 163 9.62 9.12 29.05
C ILE A 163 8.95 7.75 29.05
N SER A 164 8.25 7.43 30.13
CA SER A 164 7.53 6.16 30.24
C SER A 164 6.21 6.20 29.49
N ASP A 165 5.81 5.04 28.96
CA ASP A 165 4.49 4.81 28.36
C ASP A 165 4.08 5.82 27.26
N VAL A 166 5.03 6.26 26.43
CA VAL A 166 4.76 7.27 25.37
C VAL A 166 3.86 6.73 24.26
N ALA A 167 3.86 5.41 24.05
CA ALA A 167 3.14 4.78 22.96
C ALA A 167 2.53 3.45 23.36
N VAL A 168 1.36 3.15 22.78
CA VAL A 168 0.70 1.84 22.89
C VAL A 168 0.90 1.10 21.57
N LEU A 169 1.46 -0.11 21.64
CA LEU A 169 1.67 -0.98 20.50
C LEU A 169 0.75 -2.20 20.59
N HIS A 170 0.00 -2.45 19.52
CA HIS A 170 -0.86 -3.62 19.40
C HIS A 170 -0.13 -4.70 18.61
N LEU A 171 0.02 -5.89 19.19
CA LEU A 171 0.65 -7.03 18.55
C LEU A 171 -0.41 -8.09 18.23
N LYS A 172 -0.67 -8.35 16.96
CA LYS A 172 -1.61 -9.39 16.55
C LYS A 172 -0.87 -10.71 16.36
N SER A 173 -1.43 -11.81 16.88
CA SER A 173 -0.88 -13.15 16.62
C SER A 173 -1.12 -13.58 15.17
N CYS A 174 -0.08 -14.15 14.57
CA CYS A 174 -0.16 -14.79 13.25
C CYS A 174 -0.66 -16.22 13.43
N ASN A 175 -1.76 -16.58 12.76
CA ASN A 175 -2.31 -17.94 12.82
C ASN A 175 -1.36 -19.01 12.25
N ARG A 176 -0.32 -18.61 11.50
CA ARG A 176 0.64 -19.51 10.89
C ARG A 176 1.94 -19.68 11.67
N CYS A 177 2.67 -18.59 11.91
CA CYS A 177 3.95 -18.66 12.62
C CYS A 177 3.83 -18.43 14.14
N GLY A 178 2.64 -18.09 14.64
CA GLY A 178 2.39 -17.87 16.07
C GLY A 178 3.01 -16.61 16.67
N ARG A 179 3.86 -15.88 15.93
CA ARG A 179 4.45 -14.61 16.38
C ARG A 179 3.37 -13.54 16.57
N PHE A 180 3.53 -12.76 17.62
CA PHE A 180 2.81 -11.52 17.87
C PHE A 180 3.55 -10.40 17.15
N LEU A 181 2.89 -9.77 16.17
CA LEU A 181 3.52 -8.78 15.29
C LEU A 181 2.70 -7.48 15.26
N PRO A 182 3.36 -6.31 15.16
CA PRO A 182 2.71 -5.00 15.14
C PRO A 182 1.57 -4.86 14.12
N VAL A 183 0.49 -4.22 14.59
CA VAL A 183 -0.65 -3.73 13.78
C VAL A 183 -1.08 -2.35 14.28
N ASN A 184 -1.59 -1.53 13.36
CA ASN A 184 -2.21 -0.24 13.66
C ASN A 184 -3.72 -0.42 13.76
N VAL A 185 -4.28 -0.38 14.97
CA VAL A 185 -5.73 -0.55 15.19
C VAL A 185 -6.52 0.75 15.03
N ASN A 186 -5.87 1.91 15.13
CA ASN A 186 -6.51 3.22 14.97
C ASN A 186 -6.68 3.54 13.47
N ASN A 187 -5.63 3.35 12.69
CA ASN A 187 -5.70 3.36 11.23
C ASN A 187 -5.31 2.00 10.65
N GLU A 188 -6.28 1.11 10.49
CA GLU A 188 -6.05 -0.23 9.94
C GLU A 188 -5.52 -0.24 8.50
N ARG A 189 -5.59 0.89 7.78
CA ARG A 189 -5.07 1.04 6.42
C ARG A 189 -3.57 1.32 6.41
N ALA A 190 -3.02 1.82 7.51
CA ALA A 190 -1.58 1.96 7.75
C ALA A 190 -0.96 0.58 8.06
N HIS A 191 -0.83 -0.28 7.05
CA HIS A 191 -0.38 -1.67 7.23
C HIS A 191 1.03 -1.78 7.76
N LEU A 192 1.15 -2.43 8.92
CA LEU A 192 2.40 -2.97 9.43
C LEU A 192 2.58 -4.42 8.94
N SER A 193 2.41 -5.39 9.82
CA SER A 193 2.72 -6.81 9.54
C SER A 193 1.56 -7.61 8.95
N PHE A 194 0.35 -7.06 8.89
CA PHE A 194 -0.86 -7.70 8.35
C PHE A 194 -1.55 -6.79 7.34
N SER A 195 -2.15 -7.40 6.32
CA SER A 195 -3.05 -6.70 5.40
C SER A 195 -4.50 -6.80 5.91
N ASN A 196 -5.39 -5.94 5.42
CA ASN A 196 -6.79 -6.00 5.79
C ASN A 196 -7.55 -7.21 5.21
N HIS A 197 -8.67 -7.55 5.85
CA HIS A 197 -9.61 -8.57 5.41
C HIS A 197 -10.77 -8.02 4.56
N CYS A 198 -11.64 -7.20 5.15
CA CYS A 198 -12.82 -6.64 4.49
C CYS A 198 -12.51 -5.24 3.96
N VAL A 199 -11.96 -5.16 2.75
CA VAL A 199 -11.70 -3.87 2.09
C VAL A 199 -12.88 -3.31 1.28
N ALA A 200 -13.87 -4.16 0.99
CA ALA A 200 -15.05 -3.74 0.22
C ALA A 200 -16.09 -3.10 1.14
N ASP A 201 -16.65 -1.97 0.72
CA ASP A 201 -17.53 -1.10 1.53
C ASP A 201 -18.72 -1.87 2.13
N HIS A 202 -19.41 -2.69 1.33
CA HIS A 202 -20.52 -3.55 1.79
C HIS A 202 -20.15 -4.66 2.79
N ARG A 203 -18.85 -4.84 3.10
CA ARG A 203 -18.35 -5.84 4.07
C ARG A 203 -17.78 -5.21 5.33
N ARG A 204 -17.84 -3.89 5.45
CA ARG A 204 -17.37 -3.12 6.60
C ARG A 204 -18.56 -2.66 7.46
N PRO A 205 -18.43 -2.58 8.80
CA PRO A 205 -17.29 -3.05 9.60
C PRO A 205 -17.12 -4.58 9.53
N CYS A 206 -15.91 -5.08 9.75
CA CYS A 206 -15.59 -6.50 9.55
C CYS A 206 -16.17 -7.38 10.68
N GLN A 207 -17.32 -8.01 10.43
CA GLN A 207 -18.00 -8.86 11.42
C GLN A 207 -17.40 -10.27 11.61
N HIS A 208 -16.36 -10.63 10.85
CA HIS A 208 -15.77 -11.97 10.84
C HIS A 208 -14.88 -12.22 12.07
N SER A 209 -15.15 -13.32 12.79
CA SER A 209 -14.38 -13.76 13.96
C SER A 209 -12.92 -14.04 13.60
N GLY A 210 -11.98 -13.54 14.41
CA GLY A 210 -10.53 -13.68 14.18
C GLY A 210 -9.95 -12.73 13.13
N PHE A 211 -10.80 -11.98 12.41
CA PHE A 211 -10.37 -10.96 11.46
C PHE A 211 -10.68 -9.55 11.97
N GLY A 212 -11.97 -9.26 12.15
CA GLY A 212 -12.43 -7.94 12.61
C GLY A 212 -12.95 -7.93 14.04
N ARG A 213 -13.23 -9.11 14.61
CA ARG A 213 -13.48 -9.27 16.04
C ARG A 213 -12.38 -10.12 16.64
N ILE A 214 -11.44 -9.48 17.33
CA ILE A 214 -10.26 -10.14 17.89
C ILE A 214 -10.20 -9.89 19.39
N ARG A 215 -9.99 -10.95 20.18
CA ARG A 215 -9.88 -10.86 21.63
C ARG A 215 -8.51 -10.29 22.02
N GLU A 216 -8.50 -9.42 23.01
CA GLU A 216 -7.29 -9.01 23.71
C GLU A 216 -6.76 -10.17 24.56
N LYS A 217 -5.48 -10.48 24.43
CA LYS A 217 -4.83 -11.54 25.20
C LYS A 217 -4.96 -11.25 26.70
N ASP A 218 -5.26 -12.28 27.48
CA ASP A 218 -5.42 -12.21 28.94
C ASP A 218 -6.52 -11.24 29.42
N SER A 219 -7.45 -10.87 28.53
CA SER A 219 -8.55 -9.93 28.78
C SER A 219 -9.85 -10.42 28.08
N ASP A 220 -10.99 -9.93 28.55
CA ASP A 220 -12.29 -10.15 27.88
C ASP A 220 -12.63 -9.03 26.89
N ARG A 221 -11.75 -8.03 26.74
CA ARG A 221 -11.89 -6.99 25.72
C ARG A 221 -11.84 -7.59 24.32
N ILE A 222 -12.70 -7.08 23.44
CA ILE A 222 -12.72 -7.41 22.02
C ILE A 222 -12.43 -6.13 21.24
N PHE A 223 -11.53 -6.23 20.27
CA PHE A 223 -11.33 -5.22 19.25
C PHE A 223 -12.36 -5.44 18.13
N ASP A 224 -13.22 -4.46 17.91
CA ASP A 224 -14.14 -4.39 16.77
C ASP A 224 -13.52 -3.48 15.70
N LEU A 225 -13.06 -4.08 14.62
CA LEU A 225 -12.30 -3.45 13.56
C LEU A 225 -13.16 -3.20 12.32
N GLU A 226 -12.96 -2.04 11.70
CA GLU A 226 -13.63 -1.60 10.48
C GLU A 226 -13.25 -2.49 9.29
N TYR A 227 -11.95 -2.71 9.08
CA TYR A 227 -11.47 -3.51 7.96
C TYR A 227 -11.11 -4.95 8.38
N GLY A 228 -10.71 -5.14 9.64
CA GLY A 228 -10.13 -6.36 10.16
C GLY A 228 -8.76 -6.68 9.54
N PHE A 229 -8.02 -7.56 10.20
CA PHE A 229 -6.74 -8.07 9.71
C PHE A 229 -6.85 -9.51 9.20
N GLN A 230 -6.03 -9.87 8.22
CA GLN A 230 -5.89 -11.27 7.78
C GLN A 230 -5.39 -12.17 8.94
N LEU A 231 -5.67 -13.46 8.88
CA LEU A 231 -5.23 -14.43 9.90
C LEU A 231 -3.71 -14.56 9.92
N GLU A 232 -3.08 -14.57 8.75
CA GLU A 232 -1.64 -14.69 8.57
C GLU A 232 -0.97 -13.32 8.39
N CYS A 233 0.25 -13.17 8.94
CA CYS A 233 1.09 -12.02 8.63
C CYS A 233 1.45 -12.00 7.14
N ARG A 234 1.85 -10.85 6.62
CA ARG A 234 2.14 -10.64 5.19
C ARG A 234 3.15 -11.66 4.65
N PHE A 235 4.20 -11.96 5.40
CA PHE A 235 5.19 -12.99 5.05
C PHE A 235 4.55 -14.38 4.92
N CYS A 236 3.86 -14.86 5.95
CA CYS A 236 3.21 -16.18 5.92
C CYS A 236 2.15 -16.25 4.82
N LYS A 237 1.34 -15.19 4.64
CA LYS A 237 0.33 -15.12 3.58
C LYS A 237 0.95 -15.28 2.19
N LYS A 238 2.12 -14.68 1.95
CA LYS A 238 2.82 -14.78 0.67
C LYS A 238 3.15 -16.24 0.31
N PHE A 239 3.76 -16.97 1.24
CA PHE A 239 4.27 -18.31 0.95
C PHE A 239 3.22 -19.41 1.15
N GLU A 240 2.35 -19.30 2.14
CA GLU A 240 1.43 -20.39 2.51
C GLU A 240 0.05 -20.26 1.86
N VAL A 241 -0.36 -19.05 1.54
CA VAL A 241 -1.66 -18.79 0.92
C VAL A 241 -1.48 -18.44 -0.54
N ASN A 242 -0.75 -17.37 -0.84
CA ASN A 242 -0.66 -16.86 -2.21
C ASN A 242 0.15 -17.78 -3.12
N ALA A 243 1.27 -18.35 -2.67
CA ALA A 243 2.08 -19.22 -3.53
C ALA A 243 1.34 -20.49 -3.98
N ALA A 244 0.45 -21.02 -3.14
CA ALA A 244 -0.40 -22.17 -3.46
C ALA A 244 -1.62 -21.79 -4.32
N HIS A 245 -2.24 -20.64 -4.05
CA HIS A 245 -3.46 -20.21 -4.74
C HIS A 245 -3.22 -19.49 -6.07
N ASN A 246 -2.12 -18.75 -6.23
CA ASN A 246 -1.86 -17.99 -7.45
C ASN A 246 -1.74 -18.88 -8.71
N PRO A 247 -1.08 -20.07 -8.67
CA PRO A 247 -1.05 -20.99 -9.81
C PRO A 247 -2.42 -21.58 -10.18
N GLN A 248 -3.38 -21.56 -9.25
CA GLN A 248 -4.75 -22.04 -9.50
C GLN A 248 -5.62 -20.99 -10.19
N ARG A 249 -5.15 -19.73 -10.28
CA ARG A 249 -5.87 -18.68 -10.99
C ARG A 249 -5.74 -18.88 -12.49
N SER A 250 -6.83 -18.77 -13.21
CA SER A 250 -6.79 -18.73 -14.67
C SER A 250 -6.08 -17.45 -15.16
N THR A 251 -5.53 -17.49 -16.36
CA THR A 251 -4.97 -16.30 -17.02
C THR A 251 -6.00 -15.17 -17.12
N ALA A 252 -7.29 -15.51 -17.31
CA ALA A 252 -8.36 -14.52 -17.36
C ALA A 252 -8.65 -13.90 -15.98
N GLN A 253 -8.65 -14.68 -14.89
CA GLN A 253 -8.74 -14.15 -13.52
C GLN A 253 -7.56 -13.22 -13.18
N MET A 254 -6.35 -13.53 -13.65
CA MET A 254 -5.18 -12.65 -13.46
C MET A 254 -5.29 -11.34 -14.26
N LYS A 255 -5.99 -11.36 -15.39
CA LYS A 255 -6.14 -10.21 -16.30
C LYS A 255 -7.45 -9.45 -16.08
N GLU A 256 -8.33 -9.89 -15.17
CA GLU A 256 -9.65 -9.29 -14.96
C GLU A 256 -9.52 -7.80 -14.60
N ASP A 257 -8.57 -7.44 -13.73
CA ASP A 257 -8.33 -6.06 -13.32
C ASP A 257 -7.88 -5.18 -14.50
N ALA A 258 -6.95 -5.68 -15.32
CA ALA A 258 -6.49 -5.00 -16.53
C ALA A 258 -7.58 -4.90 -17.60
N GLN A 259 -8.51 -5.85 -17.64
CA GLN A 259 -9.67 -5.81 -18.53
C GLN A 259 -10.68 -4.75 -18.07
N ARG A 260 -11.02 -4.70 -16.79
CA ARG A 260 -11.92 -3.67 -16.24
C ARG A 260 -11.36 -2.27 -16.46
N ARG A 261 -10.05 -2.08 -16.23
CA ARG A 261 -9.37 -0.81 -16.49
C ARG A 261 -9.53 -0.39 -17.95
N ARG A 262 -9.22 -1.27 -18.90
CA ARG A 262 -9.39 -1.01 -20.34
C ARG A 262 -10.83 -0.70 -20.73
N SER A 263 -11.81 -1.36 -20.13
CA SER A 263 -13.23 -1.06 -20.37
C SER A 263 -13.62 0.34 -19.90
N PHE A 264 -13.05 0.83 -18.78
CA PHE A 264 -13.23 2.23 -18.38
C PHE A 264 -12.48 3.21 -19.27
N GLU A 265 -11.24 2.92 -19.68
CA GLU A 265 -10.50 3.75 -20.63
C GLU A 265 -11.30 3.91 -21.95
N LEU A 266 -11.83 2.80 -22.47
CA LEU A 266 -12.68 2.81 -23.67
C LEU A 266 -13.96 3.63 -23.46
N LEU A 267 -14.59 3.52 -22.29
CA LEU A 267 -15.77 4.31 -21.96
C LEU A 267 -15.44 5.81 -21.94
N MET A 268 -14.33 6.20 -21.30
CA MET A 268 -13.92 7.60 -21.23
C MET A 268 -13.62 8.15 -22.62
N GLU A 269 -12.94 7.38 -23.46
CA GLU A 269 -12.64 7.75 -24.85
C GLU A 269 -13.92 8.04 -25.66
N HIS A 270 -14.97 7.24 -25.49
CA HIS A 270 -16.24 7.47 -26.20
C HIS A 270 -17.07 8.62 -25.62
N LEU A 271 -17.02 8.80 -24.30
CA LEU A 271 -17.72 9.90 -23.62
C LEU A 271 -17.09 11.24 -23.98
N TYR A 272 -15.76 11.31 -24.02
CA TYR A 272 -14.99 12.52 -24.30
C TYR A 272 -14.56 12.68 -25.78
N GLU A 273 -15.00 11.77 -26.66
CA GLU A 273 -14.73 11.79 -28.10
C GLU A 273 -13.24 11.82 -28.46
N GLY A 274 -12.44 11.02 -27.77
CA GLY A 274 -11.01 10.85 -28.05
C GLY A 274 -10.24 10.34 -26.85
N SER A 275 -9.10 9.70 -27.11
CA SER A 275 -8.24 9.22 -26.02
C SER A 275 -7.61 10.37 -25.25
N ASP A 276 -7.39 10.15 -23.96
CA ASP A 276 -6.78 11.11 -23.04
C ASP A 276 -5.49 11.76 -23.59
N GLN A 277 -4.58 10.94 -24.13
CA GLN A 277 -3.32 11.41 -24.69
C GLN A 277 -3.51 12.21 -25.98
N LEU A 278 -4.46 11.80 -26.83
CA LEU A 278 -4.74 12.51 -28.08
C LEU A 278 -5.38 13.87 -27.79
N ARG A 279 -6.32 13.92 -26.84
CA ARG A 279 -6.95 15.16 -26.37
C ARG A 279 -5.91 16.12 -25.81
N TYR A 280 -5.03 15.63 -24.94
CA TYR A 280 -3.94 16.43 -24.39
C TYR A 280 -3.03 16.98 -25.50
N ARG A 281 -2.57 16.12 -26.42
CA ARG A 281 -1.73 16.53 -27.56
C ARG A 281 -2.41 17.58 -28.44
N HIS A 282 -3.72 17.46 -28.69
CA HIS A 282 -4.46 18.46 -29.46
C HIS A 282 -4.59 19.81 -28.75
N GLN A 283 -4.68 19.80 -27.42
CA GLN A 283 -4.83 21.00 -26.60
C GLN A 283 -3.50 21.72 -26.36
N THR A 284 -2.42 20.98 -26.08
CA THR A 284 -1.13 21.55 -25.65
C THR A 284 -0.06 21.52 -26.74
N GLY A 285 -0.20 20.63 -27.73
CA GLY A 285 0.85 20.34 -28.71
C GLY A 285 2.00 19.46 -28.17
N GLY A 286 1.96 19.09 -26.89
CA GLY A 286 2.97 18.27 -26.20
C GLY A 286 2.54 16.82 -25.98
N GLU A 287 3.47 16.01 -25.49
CA GLU A 287 3.21 14.63 -25.07
C GLU A 287 2.97 14.61 -23.55
N LEU A 288 1.84 14.05 -23.12
CA LEU A 288 1.47 14.02 -21.70
C LEU A 288 2.58 13.41 -20.82
N ALA A 289 3.21 12.33 -21.29
CA ALA A 289 4.29 11.67 -20.54
C ALA A 289 5.50 12.58 -20.31
N ASP A 290 5.91 13.32 -21.34
CA ASP A 290 7.09 14.18 -21.27
C ASP A 290 6.82 15.39 -20.39
N ASP A 291 5.63 15.99 -20.52
CA ASP A 291 5.24 17.15 -19.74
C ASP A 291 5.06 16.82 -18.25
N ILE A 292 4.48 15.65 -17.93
CA ILE A 292 4.37 15.18 -16.54
C ILE A 292 5.73 14.83 -15.97
N TYR A 293 6.59 14.15 -16.74
CA TYR A 293 7.95 13.84 -16.29
C TYR A 293 8.74 15.11 -15.95
N ALA A 294 8.66 16.14 -16.81
CA ALA A 294 9.29 17.43 -16.58
C ALA A 294 8.69 18.16 -15.37
N ARG A 295 7.36 18.11 -15.19
CA ARG A 295 6.68 18.76 -14.06
C ARG A 295 7.11 18.23 -12.69
N PHE A 296 7.42 16.94 -12.62
CA PHE A 296 7.91 16.29 -11.39
C PHE A 296 9.44 16.17 -11.35
N ASP A 297 10.16 16.99 -12.12
CA ASP A 297 11.63 17.03 -12.18
C ASP A 297 12.29 15.65 -12.38
N GLY A 298 11.63 14.77 -13.15
CA GLY A 298 12.10 13.41 -13.39
C GLY A 298 12.18 12.55 -12.13
N ARG A 299 11.30 12.76 -11.15
CA ARG A 299 11.29 12.01 -9.88
C ARG A 299 9.94 11.36 -9.62
N CYS A 300 9.96 10.30 -8.81
CA CYS A 300 8.74 9.76 -8.21
C CYS A 300 8.22 10.75 -7.16
N PHE A 301 6.97 11.19 -7.27
CA PHE A 301 6.36 12.09 -6.30
C PHE A 301 6.39 11.53 -4.87
N LYS A 302 6.04 10.25 -4.68
CA LYS A 302 5.86 9.65 -3.35
C LYS A 302 7.16 9.36 -2.59
N CYS A 303 8.24 9.04 -3.30
CA CYS A 303 9.49 8.56 -2.65
C CYS A 303 10.74 9.26 -3.18
N GLU A 304 10.56 10.31 -3.97
CA GLU A 304 11.58 11.21 -4.52
C GLU A 304 12.70 10.57 -5.35
N THR A 305 12.60 9.25 -5.56
CA THR A 305 13.58 8.47 -6.31
C THR A 305 13.72 9.06 -7.71
N PRO A 306 14.94 9.41 -8.14
CA PRO A 306 15.21 9.83 -9.50
C PRO A 306 14.78 8.76 -10.50
N LEU A 307 14.10 9.19 -11.55
CA LEU A 307 13.76 8.40 -12.72
C LEU A 307 14.71 8.86 -13.83
N SER A 308 15.31 7.92 -14.57
CA SER A 308 16.33 8.28 -15.57
C SER A 308 15.71 8.81 -16.86
N SER A 309 14.46 8.43 -17.13
CA SER A 309 13.73 8.80 -18.32
C SER A 309 12.20 8.73 -18.10
N PRO A 310 11.40 9.37 -18.97
CA PRO A 310 9.94 9.20 -18.97
C PRO A 310 9.48 7.74 -19.07
N ALA A 311 10.29 6.84 -19.64
CA ALA A 311 9.97 5.42 -19.73
C ALA A 311 10.06 4.68 -18.37
N ASP A 312 10.83 5.21 -17.42
CA ASP A 312 10.94 4.67 -16.06
C ASP A 312 9.79 5.16 -15.15
N MET A 313 9.07 6.19 -15.61
CA MET A 313 7.91 6.75 -14.94
C MET A 313 6.65 5.94 -15.24
N HIS A 314 5.86 5.68 -14.20
CA HIS A 314 4.47 5.31 -14.37
C HIS A 314 3.60 6.55 -14.26
N LEU A 315 2.91 6.89 -15.35
CA LEU A 315 1.80 7.84 -15.36
C LEU A 315 0.66 7.29 -14.52
N ASP A 316 0.52 7.81 -13.31
CA ASP A 316 -0.54 7.45 -12.39
C ASP A 316 -1.74 8.36 -12.55
N HIS A 317 -2.94 7.77 -12.46
CA HIS A 317 -4.16 8.56 -12.36
C HIS A 317 -4.22 9.09 -10.93
N THR A 318 -3.94 10.39 -10.76
CA THR A 318 -3.89 11.04 -9.44
C THR A 318 -5.12 10.66 -8.62
N ARG A 319 -6.31 10.87 -9.20
CA ARG A 319 -7.57 10.27 -8.74
C ARG A 319 -7.83 9.00 -9.58
N PRO A 320 -8.28 7.88 -8.98
CA PRO A 320 -8.24 6.58 -9.65
C PRO A 320 -9.31 6.42 -10.74
N LEU A 321 -8.95 5.78 -11.85
CA LEU A 321 -9.89 5.41 -12.93
C LEU A 321 -11.04 4.50 -12.44
N ALA A 322 -10.82 3.73 -11.38
CA ALA A 322 -11.88 2.94 -10.74
C ALA A 322 -13.04 3.81 -10.21
N LEU A 323 -12.79 5.11 -10.02
CA LEU A 323 -13.74 6.15 -9.65
C LEU A 323 -14.05 7.10 -10.84
N LEU A 324 -13.80 6.65 -12.07
CA LEU A 324 -14.11 7.36 -13.32
C LEU A 324 -13.32 8.67 -13.54
N TRP A 325 -12.20 8.83 -12.85
CA TRP A 325 -11.26 9.91 -13.12
C TRP A 325 -10.30 9.48 -14.23
N PRO A 326 -10.32 10.13 -15.42
CA PRO A 326 -9.47 9.76 -16.55
C PRO A 326 -7.99 10.08 -16.28
N LEU A 327 -7.11 9.62 -17.16
CA LEU A 327 -5.73 10.07 -17.14
C LEU A 327 -5.67 11.42 -17.86
N ASP A 328 -5.29 12.48 -17.17
CA ASP A 328 -5.26 13.81 -17.77
C ASP A 328 -3.98 14.56 -17.39
N GLU A 329 -3.95 15.86 -17.70
CA GLU A 329 -2.86 16.76 -17.34
C GLU A 329 -2.58 16.85 -15.84
N THR A 330 -3.45 16.32 -14.98
CA THR A 330 -3.25 16.28 -13.53
C THR A 330 -2.56 15.00 -13.06
N ALA A 331 -2.16 14.11 -13.98
CA ALA A 331 -1.48 12.85 -13.67
C ALA A 331 -0.25 13.02 -12.77
N THR A 332 0.06 11.99 -11.98
CA THR A 332 1.20 11.99 -11.05
C THR A 332 2.34 11.12 -11.58
N SER A 333 3.59 11.59 -11.46
CA SER A 333 4.79 10.78 -11.72
C SER A 333 5.07 9.83 -10.55
N LEU A 334 4.98 8.52 -10.76
CA LEU A 334 5.35 7.51 -9.75
C LEU A 334 6.36 6.48 -10.29
N CYS A 335 7.25 5.98 -9.43
CA CYS A 335 8.04 4.79 -9.74
C CYS A 335 7.14 3.54 -9.71
N GLY A 336 7.58 2.44 -10.35
CA GLY A 336 6.79 1.20 -10.42
C GLY A 336 6.40 0.62 -9.06
N THR A 337 7.24 0.83 -8.04
CA THR A 337 6.96 0.41 -6.66
C THR A 337 5.81 1.21 -6.05
N CYS A 338 5.88 2.54 -6.09
CA CYS A 338 4.86 3.41 -5.51
C CYS A 338 3.53 3.30 -6.26
N ASN A 339 3.57 3.25 -7.59
CA ASN A 339 2.39 3.01 -8.43
C ASN A 339 1.69 1.68 -8.07
N SER A 340 2.47 0.59 -7.95
CA SER A 340 1.92 -0.71 -7.54
C SER A 340 1.39 -0.71 -6.10
N SER A 341 1.92 0.14 -5.23
CA SER A 341 1.41 0.33 -3.87
C SER A 341 0.08 1.10 -3.89
N LYS A 342 0.01 2.23 -4.59
CA LYS A 342 -1.18 3.10 -4.68
C LYS A 342 -2.40 2.34 -5.18
N ARG A 343 -2.29 1.64 -6.32
CA ARG A 343 -3.38 0.90 -6.98
C ARG A 343 -4.57 1.81 -7.29
N ASP A 344 -5.76 1.42 -6.87
CA ASP A 344 -7.05 2.11 -7.04
C ASP A 344 -7.44 2.97 -5.84
N ARG A 345 -6.50 3.25 -4.92
CA ARG A 345 -6.76 4.09 -3.76
C ARG A 345 -6.92 5.56 -4.16
N PRO A 346 -7.89 6.30 -3.57
CA PRO A 346 -7.95 7.75 -3.69
C PRO A 346 -6.72 8.40 -3.02
N PRO A 347 -6.36 9.65 -3.39
CA PRO A 347 -5.20 10.34 -2.83
C PRO A 347 -5.18 10.36 -1.29
N ILE A 348 -6.33 10.64 -0.65
CA ILE A 348 -6.48 10.67 0.81
C ILE A 348 -6.14 9.35 1.53
N ASP A 349 -6.20 8.21 0.82
CA ASP A 349 -5.89 6.89 1.37
C ASP A 349 -4.43 6.46 1.15
N PHE A 350 -3.63 7.30 0.46
CA PHE A 350 -2.28 6.95 0.03
C PHE A 350 -1.21 8.00 0.38
N TYR A 351 -1.56 9.27 0.30
CA TYR A 351 -0.65 10.38 0.59
C TYR A 351 -0.88 10.92 2.00
N SER A 352 0.17 11.43 2.63
CA SER A 352 0.09 12.20 3.87
C SER A 352 -0.56 13.56 3.63
N GLU A 353 -0.90 14.28 4.70
CA GLU A 353 -1.48 15.62 4.60
C GLU A 353 -0.55 16.61 3.86
N ASP A 354 0.76 16.55 4.12
CA ASP A 354 1.74 17.43 3.48
C ASP A 354 1.94 17.04 2.01
N GLU A 355 2.04 15.74 1.71
CA GLU A 355 2.09 15.26 0.34
C GLU A 355 0.83 15.67 -0.44
N LEU A 356 -0.36 15.71 0.18
CA LEU A 356 -1.57 16.19 -0.49
C LEU A 356 -1.50 17.70 -0.81
N ARG A 357 -0.86 18.51 0.03
CA ARG A 357 -0.64 19.94 -0.21
C ARG A 357 0.33 20.14 -1.37
N ASP A 358 1.46 19.45 -1.34
CA ASP A 358 2.46 19.51 -2.41
C ASP A 358 1.88 19.03 -3.75
N LEU A 359 1.09 17.95 -3.72
CA LEU A 359 0.43 17.43 -4.90
C LEU A 359 -0.61 18.41 -5.46
N SER A 360 -1.36 19.09 -4.58
CA SER A 360 -2.29 20.15 -4.97
C SER A 360 -1.56 21.28 -5.70
N ASP A 361 -0.43 21.73 -5.15
CA ASP A 361 0.37 22.81 -5.73
C ASP A 361 0.97 22.45 -7.09
N ILE A 362 1.45 21.21 -7.24
CA ILE A 362 2.04 20.72 -8.50
C ILE A 362 0.97 20.44 -9.57
N THR A 363 -0.12 19.79 -9.20
CA THR A 363 -1.15 19.35 -10.17
C THR A 363 -2.20 20.40 -10.46
N GLY A 364 -2.34 21.42 -9.60
CA GLY A 364 -3.41 22.40 -9.65
C GLY A 364 -4.77 21.86 -9.19
N ILE A 365 -4.86 20.61 -8.72
CA ILE A 365 -6.10 20.07 -8.14
C ILE A 365 -6.26 20.67 -6.74
N PRO A 366 -7.41 21.32 -6.41
CA PRO A 366 -7.65 21.82 -5.07
C PRO A 366 -7.52 20.73 -3.99
N LEU A 367 -6.93 21.10 -2.84
CA LEU A 367 -6.69 20.17 -1.73
C LEU A 367 -7.96 19.46 -1.24
N ASP A 368 -9.09 20.15 -1.18
CA ASP A 368 -10.39 19.56 -0.80
C ASP A 368 -10.86 18.51 -1.82
N VAL A 369 -10.58 18.71 -3.10
CA VAL A 369 -10.88 17.76 -4.18
C VAL A 369 -9.96 16.54 -4.12
N LEU A 370 -8.67 16.70 -3.79
CA LEU A 370 -7.77 15.56 -3.56
C LEU A 370 -8.19 14.72 -2.34
N LYS A 371 -8.80 15.35 -1.35
CA LYS A 371 -9.30 14.69 -0.15
C LYS A 371 -10.64 13.98 -0.34
N ASP A 372 -11.36 14.26 -1.43
CA ASP A 372 -12.65 13.66 -1.72
C ASP A 372 -12.47 12.29 -2.41
N PRO A 373 -12.88 11.17 -1.79
CA PRO A 373 -12.83 9.85 -2.40
C PRO A 373 -14.02 9.57 -3.33
N SER A 374 -14.81 10.58 -3.72
CA SER A 374 -15.98 10.43 -4.58
C SER A 374 -15.63 10.10 -6.05
N PRO A 375 -16.55 9.42 -6.77
CA PRO A 375 -16.43 9.24 -8.21
C PRO A 375 -16.55 10.57 -8.97
N ASN A 376 -16.04 10.60 -10.20
CA ASN A 376 -16.19 11.73 -11.10
C ASN A 376 -17.67 11.96 -11.46
N LEU A 377 -18.29 12.93 -10.81
CA LEU A 377 -19.72 13.24 -10.99
C LEU A 377 -20.04 13.76 -12.39
N GLU A 378 -19.09 14.42 -13.06
CA GLU A 378 -19.26 14.90 -14.43
C GLU A 378 -19.46 13.73 -15.39
N VAL A 379 -18.62 12.70 -15.27
CA VAL A 379 -18.73 11.47 -16.07
C VAL A 379 -20.03 10.73 -15.79
N LEU A 380 -20.45 10.67 -14.52
CA LEU A 380 -21.71 10.04 -14.15
C LEU A 380 -22.92 10.76 -14.77
N GLU A 381 -22.91 12.09 -14.80
CA GLU A 381 -23.96 12.87 -15.44
C GLU A 381 -23.94 12.71 -16.97
N LEU A 382 -22.77 12.65 -17.58
CA LEU A 382 -22.64 12.40 -19.02
C LEU A 382 -23.13 10.99 -19.40
N LEU A 383 -22.85 9.99 -18.55
CA LEU A 383 -23.39 8.64 -18.71
C LEU A 383 -24.91 8.62 -18.62
N ARG A 384 -25.47 9.35 -17.66
CA ARG A 384 -26.92 9.46 -17.47
C ARG A 384 -27.60 10.09 -18.69
N THR A 385 -27.04 11.18 -19.21
CA THR A 385 -27.59 11.86 -20.40
C THR A 385 -27.44 11.03 -21.69
N ARG A 386 -26.50 10.08 -21.72
CA ARG A 386 -26.25 9.16 -22.85
C ARG A 386 -26.65 7.71 -22.55
N ALA A 387 -27.62 7.48 -21.66
CA ALA A 387 -28.00 6.14 -21.20
C ALA A 387 -28.40 5.19 -22.34
N THR A 388 -29.25 5.63 -23.28
CA THR A 388 -29.67 4.83 -24.44
C THR A 388 -28.47 4.41 -25.29
N TRP A 389 -27.61 5.36 -25.65
CA TRP A 389 -26.36 5.08 -26.36
C TRP A 389 -25.48 4.09 -25.61
N PHE A 390 -25.37 4.23 -24.28
CA PHE A 390 -24.54 3.36 -23.46
C PHE A 390 -25.01 1.89 -23.56
N PHE A 391 -26.30 1.61 -23.44
CA PHE A 391 -26.81 0.23 -23.49
C PHE A 391 -26.96 -0.35 -24.89
N GLU A 392 -27.45 0.45 -25.84
CA GLU A 392 -27.80 -0.01 -27.19
C GLU A 392 -26.60 -0.04 -28.13
N GLU A 393 -25.62 0.85 -27.94
CA GLU A 393 -24.47 0.96 -28.83
C GLU A 393 -23.18 0.58 -28.11
N PHE A 394 -22.82 1.31 -27.05
CA PHE A 394 -21.50 1.15 -26.42
C PHE A 394 -21.30 -0.25 -25.86
N LEU A 395 -22.24 -0.76 -25.04
CA LEU A 395 -22.10 -2.10 -24.48
C LEU A 395 -22.12 -3.18 -25.54
N GLN A 396 -22.66 -2.92 -26.74
CA GLN A 396 -22.72 -3.89 -27.85
C GLN A 396 -21.41 -3.94 -28.67
N LEU A 397 -20.42 -3.11 -28.35
CA LEU A 397 -19.11 -3.17 -29.00
C LEU A 397 -18.52 -4.59 -28.92
N PRO A 398 -17.89 -5.10 -30.01
CA PRO A 398 -17.38 -6.47 -30.07
C PRO A 398 -16.49 -6.86 -28.88
N GLU A 399 -15.61 -5.96 -28.46
CA GLU A 399 -14.66 -6.17 -27.35
C GLU A 399 -15.37 -6.29 -25.99
N LEU A 400 -16.53 -5.64 -25.84
CA LEU A 400 -17.35 -5.70 -24.63
C LEU A 400 -18.29 -6.91 -24.60
N GLN A 401 -18.54 -7.53 -25.75
CA GLN A 401 -19.34 -8.75 -25.86
C GLN A 401 -18.54 -10.04 -25.69
N GLU A 402 -17.20 -9.96 -25.67
CA GLU A 402 -16.35 -11.12 -25.41
C GLU A 402 -16.64 -11.78 -24.05
N VAL A 403 -16.67 -13.12 -24.05
CA VAL A 403 -16.85 -13.93 -22.84
C VAL A 403 -15.52 -14.57 -22.44
N ARG A 404 -15.08 -14.31 -21.20
CA ARG A 404 -13.85 -14.87 -20.63
C ARG A 404 -14.16 -15.45 -19.26
N ASP A 405 -13.80 -16.72 -19.04
CA ASP A 405 -14.17 -17.49 -17.84
C ASP A 405 -15.67 -17.43 -17.49
N GLY A 406 -16.52 -17.49 -18.53
CA GLY A 406 -17.97 -17.48 -18.38
C GLY A 406 -18.57 -16.13 -17.97
N LYS A 407 -17.78 -15.04 -17.96
CA LYS A 407 -18.27 -13.68 -17.70
C LYS A 407 -18.14 -12.83 -18.96
N ARG A 408 -19.15 -12.03 -19.26
CA ARG A 408 -19.09 -11.07 -20.37
C ARG A 408 -18.35 -9.81 -19.93
N THR A 409 -17.51 -9.22 -20.78
CA THR A 409 -16.78 -7.99 -20.45
C THR A 409 -17.71 -6.84 -20.07
N SER A 410 -18.84 -6.67 -20.77
CA SER A 410 -19.86 -5.67 -20.44
C SER A 410 -20.47 -5.87 -19.05
N GLU A 411 -20.70 -7.11 -18.61
CA GLU A 411 -21.17 -7.39 -17.24
C GLU A 411 -20.13 -6.99 -16.17
N LEU A 412 -18.85 -7.23 -16.47
CA LEU A 412 -17.75 -6.80 -15.60
C LEU A 412 -17.66 -5.27 -15.50
N LEU A 413 -17.87 -4.57 -16.63
CA LEU A 413 -17.92 -3.12 -16.68
C LEU A 413 -19.10 -2.57 -15.88
N LEU A 414 -20.31 -3.10 -16.09
CA LEU A 414 -21.51 -2.70 -15.34
C LEU A 414 -21.31 -2.87 -13.83
N LYS A 415 -20.72 -3.99 -13.42
CA LYS A 415 -20.40 -4.24 -12.00
C LYS A 415 -19.32 -3.28 -11.47
N ALA A 416 -18.38 -2.85 -12.29
CA ALA A 416 -17.38 -1.86 -11.89
C ALA A 416 -18.02 -0.46 -11.76
N LEU A 417 -18.91 -0.09 -12.67
CA LEU A 417 -19.65 1.17 -12.64
C LEU A 417 -20.58 1.25 -11.44
N ASP A 418 -21.32 0.19 -11.13
CA ASP A 418 -22.16 0.09 -9.93
C ASP A 418 -21.36 0.32 -8.63
N LYS A 419 -20.13 -0.22 -8.55
CA LYS A 419 -19.23 0.05 -7.42
C LYS A 419 -18.78 1.51 -7.36
N ALA A 420 -18.52 2.16 -8.49
CA ALA A 420 -18.17 3.57 -8.53
C ALA A 420 -19.36 4.43 -8.05
N LEU A 421 -20.56 4.16 -8.55
CA LEU A 421 -21.80 4.82 -8.16
C LEU A 421 -22.05 4.75 -6.64
N GLN A 422 -21.87 3.57 -6.05
CA GLN A 422 -22.04 3.34 -4.61
C GLN A 422 -21.09 4.16 -3.72
N ARG A 423 -20.02 4.74 -4.29
CA ARG A 423 -19.07 5.60 -3.57
C ARG A 423 -19.42 7.09 -3.62
N THR A 424 -20.54 7.46 -4.24
CA THR A 424 -21.02 8.84 -4.25
C THR A 424 -21.52 9.24 -2.86
N PRO A 425 -21.12 10.41 -2.33
CA PRO A 425 -21.68 10.95 -1.09
C PRO A 425 -23.21 11.05 -1.17
N GLY A 426 -23.91 10.47 -0.18
CA GLY A 426 -25.38 10.39 -0.18
C GLY A 426 -25.97 9.16 -0.90
N GLY A 427 -25.12 8.27 -1.41
CA GLY A 427 -25.52 7.07 -2.14
C GLY A 427 -25.50 7.27 -3.66
N ALA A 428 -25.74 6.19 -4.41
CA ALA A 428 -25.72 6.24 -5.87
C ALA A 428 -26.72 7.27 -6.41
N PRO A 429 -26.30 8.24 -7.25
CA PRO A 429 -27.19 9.29 -7.78
C PRO A 429 -28.28 8.72 -8.68
N PHE A 430 -28.05 7.53 -9.22
CA PHE A 430 -28.99 6.69 -9.93
C PHE A 430 -28.49 5.24 -9.83
N THR A 431 -29.40 4.29 -9.99
CA THR A 431 -29.06 2.87 -10.09
C THR A 431 -28.84 2.47 -11.54
N MET A 432 -28.18 1.33 -11.76
CA MET A 432 -28.08 0.75 -13.11
C MET A 432 -29.46 0.39 -13.69
N ASP A 433 -30.46 0.17 -12.84
CA ASP A 433 -31.84 -0.05 -13.27
C ASP A 433 -32.51 1.26 -13.67
N ASP A 434 -32.17 2.39 -13.04
CA ASP A 434 -32.69 3.70 -13.45
C ASP A 434 -32.18 4.08 -14.84
N LEU A 435 -30.89 3.83 -15.12
CA LEU A 435 -30.33 4.04 -16.46
C LEU A 435 -30.99 3.15 -17.54
N ARG A 436 -31.58 2.01 -17.16
CA ARG A 436 -32.33 1.13 -18.08
C ARG A 436 -33.79 1.52 -18.23
N ARG A 437 -34.35 2.29 -17.30
CA ARG A 437 -35.78 2.68 -17.30
C ARG A 437 -36.05 4.00 -18.02
N ASP A 438 -35.00 4.74 -18.34
CA ASP A 438 -35.05 5.90 -19.25
C ASP A 438 -35.01 5.48 -20.74
N GLU A 439 -35.15 4.17 -21.03
CA GLU A 439 -35.66 3.60 -22.30
C GLU A 439 -37.16 3.90 -22.47
#